data_AF-A0A382WY28-F1
#
_entry.id   AF-A0A382WY28-F1
#
_cell.length_a   1.000
_cell.length_b   1.000
_cell.length_c   1.000
_cell.angle_alpha   90.00
_cell.angle_beta   90.00
_cell.angle_gamma   90.00
#
_symmetry.space_group_name_H-M   'P 1'
#
loop_
_entity.id
_entity.type
_entity.pdbx_description
1 polymer ?
#
loop_
_entity_poly.entity_id
_entity_poly.type
_entity_poly.pdbx_seq_one_letter_code
_entity_poly.pdbx_strand_id
1 'polypeptide(L)'
;SNEVTYFRILCYGIGPLTLSTAMSCFYSGRGRTWPVLYVNVAATAFNIVVDYVLIFGHWGAPKMGMSGAAWATVGSATFTTLLFALLLLRPSYRREFAILSGWRFDRELFGRLLRFGGPSGLNFMLDILSFTLFVLIAGRIGRLELTATNLAFNINNLAFMPLIGGGIALSTMVGQRLGRNDPDAAEYCAGTGVHLALFYMGVMALAYSLLPDLFLLPYGVGAHGPEFDAARDLARQLLLYVAFYCVFDAVYMMFTAVLKGAGDTRFVMIASLL
;
A
#
# COMPACT_ATOMS: atom_id res chain seq x y z
N SER A 1 -25.65 2.40 -13.55
CA SER A 1 -25.66 1.08 -14.22
C SER A 1 -24.24 0.51 -14.34
N ASN A 2 -23.32 1.20 -15.02
CA ASN A 2 -21.95 0.68 -15.25
C ASN A 2 -21.07 0.62 -13.98
N GLU A 3 -21.19 1.59 -13.07
CA GLU A 3 -20.41 1.61 -11.81
C GLU A 3 -20.76 0.45 -10.87
N VAL A 4 -22.05 0.08 -10.79
CA VAL A 4 -22.52 -1.05 -9.97
C VAL A 4 -22.00 -2.37 -10.54
N THR A 5 -22.00 -2.52 -11.87
CA THR A 5 -21.45 -3.70 -12.54
C THR A 5 -19.93 -3.80 -12.34
N TYR A 6 -19.22 -2.68 -12.47
CA TYR A 6 -17.78 -2.59 -12.18
C TYR A 6 -17.45 -3.02 -10.75
N PHE A 7 -18.18 -2.45 -9.78
CA PHE A 7 -18.00 -2.78 -8.37
C PHE A 7 -18.32 -4.26 -8.08
N ARG A 8 -19.38 -4.81 -8.67
CA ARG A 8 -19.74 -6.22 -8.49
C ARG A 8 -18.67 -7.18 -9.04
N ILE A 9 -18.04 -6.82 -10.17
CA ILE A 9 -16.93 -7.60 -10.74
C ILE A 9 -15.72 -7.56 -9.82
N LEU A 10 -15.36 -6.38 -9.29
CA LEU A 10 -14.27 -6.24 -8.32
C LEU A 10 -14.50 -7.06 -7.05
N CYS A 11 -15.75 -7.17 -6.57
CA CYS A 11 -16.07 -8.01 -5.41
C CYS A 11 -15.67 -9.48 -5.60
N TYR A 12 -15.77 -10.03 -6.81
CA TYR A 12 -15.30 -11.39 -7.10
C TYR A 12 -13.78 -11.51 -7.04
N GLY A 13 -13.04 -10.41 -7.22
CA GLY A 13 -11.57 -10.36 -7.13
C GLY A 13 -11.02 -10.30 -5.71
N ILE A 14 -11.86 -10.06 -4.69
CA ILE A 14 -11.40 -9.92 -3.29
C ILE A 14 -10.73 -11.20 -2.78
N GLY A 15 -11.26 -12.37 -3.12
CA GLY A 15 -10.69 -13.67 -2.73
C GLY A 15 -9.26 -13.85 -3.26
N PRO A 16 -9.05 -13.79 -4.59
CA PRO A 16 -7.71 -13.84 -5.18
C PRO A 16 -6.78 -12.76 -4.63
N LEU A 17 -7.24 -11.51 -4.50
CA LEU A 17 -6.42 -10.40 -4.02
C LEU A 17 -5.91 -10.66 -2.60
N THR A 18 -6.81 -11.00 -1.66
CA THR A 18 -6.43 -11.29 -0.26
C THR A 18 -5.48 -12.48 -0.15
N LEU A 19 -5.69 -13.52 -0.95
CA LEU A 19 -4.81 -14.68 -0.99
C LEU A 19 -3.41 -14.31 -1.53
N SER A 20 -3.33 -13.50 -2.59
CA SER A 20 -2.06 -13.01 -3.13
C SER A 20 -1.27 -12.18 -2.11
N THR A 21 -1.97 -11.34 -1.34
CA THR A 21 -1.37 -10.52 -0.29
C THR A 21 -0.84 -11.40 0.85
N ALA A 22 -1.62 -12.40 1.28
CA ALA A 22 -1.20 -13.34 2.31
C ALA A 22 0.07 -14.12 1.88
N MET A 23 0.10 -14.59 0.63
CA MET A 23 1.28 -15.26 0.07
C MET A 23 2.49 -14.30 -0.05
N SER A 24 2.26 -13.05 -0.46
CA SER A 24 3.31 -12.02 -0.52
C SER A 24 3.92 -11.77 0.86
N CYS A 25 3.09 -11.64 1.90
CA CYS A 25 3.53 -11.46 3.28
C CYS A 25 4.41 -12.62 3.78
N PHE A 26 4.15 -13.85 3.35
CA PHE A 26 5.01 -15.00 3.68
C PHE A 26 6.44 -14.82 3.14
N TYR A 27 6.59 -14.38 1.89
CA TYR A 27 7.92 -14.12 1.29
C TYR A 27 8.60 -12.90 1.91
N SER A 28 7.85 -11.81 2.10
CA SER A 28 8.35 -10.59 2.75
C SER A 28 8.83 -10.87 4.16
N GLY A 29 8.07 -11.60 4.97
CA GLY A 29 8.45 -11.96 6.35
C GLY A 29 9.71 -12.84 6.45
N ARG A 30 10.07 -13.55 5.37
CA ARG A 30 11.32 -14.34 5.26
C ARG A 30 12.51 -13.50 4.75
N GLY A 31 12.33 -12.21 4.51
CA GLY A 31 13.35 -11.35 3.91
C GLY A 31 13.62 -11.65 2.43
N ARG A 32 12.76 -12.43 1.76
CA ARG A 32 12.88 -12.74 0.33
C ARG A 32 11.94 -11.85 -0.47
N THR A 33 12.35 -10.60 -0.69
CA THR A 33 11.56 -9.59 -1.40
C THR A 33 11.67 -9.69 -2.92
N TRP A 34 12.76 -10.25 -3.46
CA TRP A 34 12.95 -10.41 -4.91
C TRP A 34 11.84 -11.20 -5.61
N PRO A 35 11.38 -12.37 -5.10
CA PRO A 35 10.22 -13.07 -5.68
C PRO A 35 8.96 -12.20 -5.71
N VAL A 36 8.71 -11.42 -4.65
CA VAL A 36 7.55 -10.52 -4.57
C VAL A 36 7.65 -9.43 -5.64
N LEU A 37 8.84 -8.86 -5.85
CA LEU A 37 9.07 -7.86 -6.90
C LEU A 37 8.81 -8.43 -8.30
N TYR A 38 9.41 -9.56 -8.64
CA TYR A 38 9.24 -10.17 -9.97
C TYR A 38 7.78 -10.54 -10.25
N VAL A 39 7.07 -11.07 -9.26
CA VAL A 39 5.65 -11.42 -9.41
C VAL A 39 4.80 -10.17 -9.60
N ASN A 40 5.01 -9.11 -8.82
CA ASN A 40 4.27 -7.86 -8.98
C ASN A 40 4.54 -7.20 -10.35
N VAL A 41 5.79 -7.17 -10.81
CA VAL A 41 6.14 -6.64 -12.14
C VAL A 41 5.45 -7.45 -13.25
N ALA A 42 5.48 -8.78 -13.15
CA ALA A 42 4.81 -9.65 -14.12
C ALA A 42 3.28 -9.45 -14.10
N ALA A 43 2.69 -9.29 -12.91
CA ALA A 43 1.26 -9.02 -12.75
C ALA A 43 0.87 -7.67 -13.33
N THR A 44 1.63 -6.60 -13.07
CA THR A 44 1.38 -5.28 -13.66
C THR A 44 1.50 -5.31 -15.19
N ALA A 45 2.53 -5.98 -15.72
CA ALA A 45 2.65 -6.15 -17.17
C ALA A 45 1.46 -6.90 -17.77
N PHE A 46 1.04 -8.00 -17.12
CA PHE A 46 -0.14 -8.76 -17.53
C PHE A 46 -1.41 -7.90 -17.47
N ASN A 47 -1.59 -7.12 -16.40
CA ASN A 47 -2.71 -6.22 -16.23
C ASN A 47 -2.79 -5.20 -17.37
N ILE A 48 -1.68 -4.54 -17.72
CA ILE A 48 -1.61 -3.58 -18.84
C ILE A 48 -2.04 -4.23 -20.17
N VAL A 49 -1.56 -5.45 -20.45
CA VAL A 49 -1.93 -6.17 -21.69
C VAL A 49 -3.42 -6.51 -21.71
N VAL A 50 -3.94 -7.05 -20.61
CA VAL A 50 -5.35 -7.44 -20.52
C VAL A 50 -6.28 -6.23 -20.55
N ASP A 51 -5.89 -5.12 -19.90
CA ASP A 51 -6.58 -3.84 -19.98
C ASP A 51 -6.64 -3.35 -21.42
N TYR A 52 -5.51 -3.33 -22.13
CA TYR A 52 -5.48 -2.89 -23.52
C TYR A 52 -6.39 -3.74 -24.42
N VAL A 53 -6.44 -5.06 -24.21
CA VAL A 53 -7.29 -5.96 -25.00
C VAL A 53 -8.77 -5.80 -24.66
N LEU A 54 -9.15 -5.77 -23.38
CA LEU A 54 -10.56 -5.75 -22.94
C LEU A 54 -11.22 -4.37 -23.01
N ILE A 55 -10.44 -3.30 -22.77
CA ILE A 55 -10.95 -1.93 -22.84
C ILE A 55 -11.20 -1.55 -24.31
N PHE A 56 -10.19 -1.76 -25.16
CA PHE A 56 -10.25 -1.31 -26.56
C PHE A 56 -10.75 -2.40 -27.54
N GLY A 57 -10.99 -3.63 -27.08
CA GLY A 57 -11.55 -4.72 -27.89
C GLY A 57 -10.66 -5.11 -29.07
N HIS A 58 -9.36 -5.26 -28.82
CA HIS A 58 -8.41 -5.77 -29.81
C HIS A 58 -8.40 -7.32 -29.81
N TRP A 59 -7.89 -7.93 -30.89
CA TRP A 59 -7.77 -9.41 -31.05
C TRP A 59 -9.08 -10.20 -30.95
N GLY A 60 -10.20 -9.63 -31.40
CA GLY A 60 -11.50 -10.32 -31.41
C GLY A 60 -12.23 -10.32 -30.07
N ALA A 61 -11.69 -9.63 -29.06
CA ALA A 61 -12.36 -9.42 -27.79
C ALA A 61 -13.45 -8.33 -27.90
N PRO A 62 -14.58 -8.47 -27.18
CA PRO A 62 -15.61 -7.45 -27.12
C PRO A 62 -15.09 -6.17 -26.43
N LYS A 63 -15.43 -4.98 -26.97
CA LYS A 63 -15.13 -3.69 -26.35
C LYS A 63 -15.95 -3.51 -25.08
N MET A 64 -15.39 -3.87 -23.94
CA MET A 64 -16.07 -3.84 -22.64
C MET A 64 -15.85 -2.50 -21.90
N GLY A 65 -14.92 -1.65 -22.35
CA GLY A 65 -14.66 -0.35 -21.74
C GLY A 65 -14.39 -0.47 -20.24
N MET A 66 -15.17 0.22 -19.40
CA MET A 66 -15.02 0.20 -17.94
C MET A 66 -15.14 -1.20 -17.32
N SER A 67 -16.03 -2.07 -17.80
CA SER A 67 -16.15 -3.43 -17.25
C SER A 67 -14.96 -4.30 -17.64
N GLY A 68 -14.29 -4.00 -18.75
CA GLY A 68 -13.04 -4.64 -19.16
C GLY A 68 -11.91 -4.38 -18.17
N ALA A 69 -11.82 -3.16 -17.64
CA ALA A 69 -10.82 -2.80 -16.63
C ALA A 69 -11.02 -3.56 -15.30
N ALA A 70 -12.28 -3.77 -14.88
CA ALA A 70 -12.57 -4.60 -13.70
C ALA A 70 -12.11 -6.05 -13.91
N TRP A 71 -12.43 -6.65 -15.06
CA TRP A 71 -12.02 -8.01 -15.39
C TRP A 71 -10.50 -8.16 -15.51
N ALA A 72 -9.82 -7.17 -16.07
CA ALA A 72 -8.36 -7.15 -16.13
C ALA A 72 -7.73 -7.12 -14.73
N THR A 73 -8.32 -6.37 -13.80
CA THR A 73 -7.87 -6.30 -12.40
C THR A 73 -8.06 -7.64 -11.69
N VAL A 74 -9.24 -8.27 -11.82
CA VAL A 74 -9.53 -9.59 -11.25
C VAL A 74 -8.65 -10.67 -11.87
N GLY A 75 -8.44 -10.62 -13.19
CA GLY A 75 -7.57 -11.52 -13.92
C GLY A 75 -6.11 -11.40 -13.47
N SER A 76 -5.61 -10.18 -13.31
CA SER A 76 -4.28 -9.91 -12.78
C SER A 76 -4.14 -10.42 -11.34
N ALA A 77 -5.11 -10.15 -10.46
CA ALA A 77 -5.07 -10.66 -9.08
C ALA A 77 -5.05 -12.20 -9.03
N THR A 78 -5.81 -12.84 -9.91
CA THR A 78 -5.81 -14.31 -10.05
C THR A 78 -4.48 -14.82 -10.57
N PHE A 79 -3.90 -14.14 -11.57
CA PHE A 79 -2.58 -14.46 -12.11
C PHE A 79 -1.47 -14.33 -11.05
N THR A 80 -1.48 -13.25 -10.26
CA THR A 80 -0.59 -13.05 -9.11
C THR A 80 -0.70 -14.20 -8.12
N THR A 81 -1.92 -14.58 -7.73
CA THR A 81 -2.17 -15.70 -6.82
C THR A 81 -1.65 -17.01 -7.37
N LEU A 82 -1.86 -17.28 -8.66
CA LEU A 82 -1.35 -18.49 -9.32
C LEU A 82 0.18 -18.50 -9.34
N LEU A 83 0.83 -17.39 -9.66
CA LEU A 83 2.30 -17.30 -9.64
C LEU A 83 2.87 -17.54 -8.24
N PHE A 84 2.28 -16.94 -7.20
CA PHE A 84 2.70 -17.19 -5.83
C PHE A 84 2.44 -18.63 -5.39
N ALA A 85 1.31 -19.22 -5.77
CA ALA A 85 0.99 -20.62 -5.50
C ALA A 85 2.01 -21.55 -6.19
N LEU A 86 2.36 -21.30 -7.45
CA LEU A 86 3.38 -22.07 -8.18
C LEU A 86 4.78 -21.95 -7.54
N LEU A 87 5.15 -20.76 -7.07
CA LEU A 87 6.40 -20.55 -6.35
C LEU A 87 6.42 -21.31 -5.01
N LEU A 88 5.30 -21.31 -4.28
CA LEU A 88 5.14 -22.04 -3.02
C LEU A 88 5.20 -23.57 -3.22
N LEU A 89 4.69 -24.06 -4.35
CA LEU A 89 4.68 -25.48 -4.70
C LEU A 89 6.05 -26.01 -5.18
N ARG A 90 7.07 -25.15 -5.34
CA ARG A 90 8.41 -25.59 -5.74
C ARG A 90 9.01 -26.59 -4.72
N PRO A 91 9.71 -27.64 -5.19
CA PRO A 91 10.18 -28.74 -4.34
C PRO A 91 11.08 -28.30 -3.18
N SER A 92 11.86 -27.22 -3.34
CA SER A 92 12.68 -26.64 -2.27
C SER A 92 11.84 -26.12 -1.10
N TYR A 93 10.75 -25.40 -1.36
CA TYR A 93 9.85 -24.87 -0.32
C TYR A 93 8.92 -25.93 0.25
N ARG A 94 8.45 -26.86 -0.60
CA ARG A 94 7.60 -27.98 -0.17
C ARG A 94 8.29 -28.89 0.84
N ARG A 95 9.61 -29.10 0.70
CA ARG A 95 10.42 -29.92 1.62
C ARG A 95 10.77 -29.19 2.92
N GLU A 96 11.03 -27.88 2.86
CA GLU A 96 11.42 -27.09 4.04
C GLU A 96 10.21 -26.69 4.92
N PHE A 97 9.04 -26.45 4.32
CA PHE A 97 7.87 -25.88 5.03
C PHE A 97 6.63 -26.79 5.09
N ALA A 98 6.68 -28.00 4.53
CA ALA A 98 5.60 -28.99 4.62
C ALA A 98 4.19 -28.44 4.25
N ILE A 99 4.12 -27.51 3.29
CA ILE A 99 2.94 -26.67 2.98
C ILE A 99 1.67 -27.50 2.70
N LEU A 100 1.81 -28.71 2.17
CA LEU A 100 0.70 -29.62 1.84
C LEU A 100 0.38 -30.65 2.94
N SER A 101 1.32 -30.96 3.84
CA SER A 101 1.15 -32.00 4.87
C SER A 101 0.94 -31.44 6.28
N GLY A 102 1.23 -30.16 6.50
CA GLY A 102 1.05 -29.45 7.77
C GLY A 102 -0.26 -28.67 7.88
N TRP A 103 -1.22 -28.87 6.97
CA TRP A 103 -2.50 -28.14 6.96
C TRP A 103 -3.36 -28.60 8.14
N ARG A 104 -3.16 -27.95 9.28
CA ARG A 104 -3.93 -28.15 10.51
C ARG A 104 -4.38 -26.80 11.01
N PHE A 105 -5.67 -26.69 11.31
CA PHE A 105 -6.20 -25.49 11.93
C PHE A 105 -5.72 -25.42 13.37
N ASP A 106 -4.80 -24.49 13.63
CA ASP A 106 -4.30 -24.20 14.96
C ASP A 106 -5.06 -23.00 15.51
N ARG A 107 -5.94 -23.26 16.49
CA ARG A 107 -6.76 -22.23 17.14
C ARG A 107 -5.92 -21.18 17.85
N GLU A 108 -4.77 -21.56 18.39
CA GLU A 108 -3.89 -20.66 19.13
C GLU A 108 -3.18 -19.70 18.16
N LEU A 109 -2.62 -20.22 17.07
CA LEU A 109 -2.03 -19.40 16.01
C LEU A 109 -3.07 -18.49 15.34
N PHE A 110 -4.26 -19.00 15.05
CA PHE A 110 -5.35 -18.21 14.49
C PHE A 110 -5.78 -17.08 15.43
N GLY A 111 -5.91 -17.36 16.74
CA GLY A 111 -6.22 -16.36 17.75
C GLY A 111 -5.15 -15.28 17.86
N ARG A 112 -3.87 -15.65 17.75
CA ARG A 112 -2.76 -14.69 17.68
C ARG A 112 -2.88 -13.83 16.42
N LEU A 113 -3.05 -14.41 15.25
CA LEU A 113 -3.22 -13.66 13.98
C LEU A 113 -4.37 -12.65 14.04
N LEU A 114 -5.53 -13.04 14.58
CA LEU A 114 -6.67 -12.15 14.78
C LEU A 114 -6.37 -11.02 15.76
N ARG A 115 -5.71 -11.32 16.87
CA ARG A 115 -5.35 -10.32 17.89
C ARG A 115 -4.31 -9.30 17.38
N PHE A 116 -3.42 -9.70 16.48
CA PHE A 116 -2.40 -8.84 15.90
C PHE A 116 -2.90 -8.09 14.65
N GLY A 117 -3.54 -8.82 13.73
CA GLY A 117 -4.04 -8.30 12.46
C GLY A 117 -5.35 -7.54 12.57
N GLY A 118 -6.25 -7.93 13.49
CA GLY A 118 -7.55 -7.31 13.70
C GLY A 118 -7.45 -5.81 14.01
N PRO A 119 -6.70 -5.39 15.05
CA PRO A 119 -6.53 -3.97 15.36
C PRO A 119 -5.85 -3.19 14.22
N SER A 120 -4.83 -3.78 13.58
CA SER A 120 -4.13 -3.14 12.46
C SER A 120 -5.06 -2.91 11.26
N GLY A 121 -5.90 -3.90 10.94
CA GLY A 121 -6.89 -3.79 9.87
C GLY A 121 -8.02 -2.82 10.20
N LEU A 122 -8.46 -2.77 11.46
CA LEU A 122 -9.47 -1.81 11.91
C LEU A 122 -8.95 -0.37 11.83
N ASN A 123 -7.72 -0.11 12.29
CA ASN A 123 -7.08 1.20 12.15
C ASN A 123 -7.01 1.62 10.68
N PHE A 124 -6.51 0.74 9.79
CA PHE A 124 -6.44 1.03 8.37
C PHE A 124 -7.84 1.29 7.74
N MET A 125 -8.86 0.56 8.19
CA MET A 125 -10.24 0.80 7.76
C MET A 125 -10.76 2.16 8.23
N LEU A 126 -10.48 2.52 9.49
CA LEU A 126 -10.84 3.82 10.05
C LEU A 126 -10.12 4.96 9.34
N ASP A 127 -8.87 4.79 8.96
CA ASP A 127 -8.11 5.79 8.18
C ASP A 127 -8.77 6.02 6.82
N ILE A 128 -9.10 4.95 6.09
CA ILE A 128 -9.80 5.03 4.79
C ILE A 128 -11.17 5.68 4.94
N LEU A 129 -11.94 5.32 5.98
CA LEU A 129 -13.25 5.91 6.24
C LEU A 129 -13.14 7.40 6.57
N SER A 130 -12.19 7.77 7.43
CA SER A 130 -11.94 9.16 7.82
C SER A 130 -11.56 10.01 6.60
N PHE A 131 -10.68 9.47 5.75
CA PHE A 131 -10.32 10.12 4.49
C PHE A 131 -11.52 10.25 3.55
N THR A 132 -12.32 9.20 3.40
CA THR A 132 -13.53 9.23 2.55
C THR A 132 -14.52 10.29 3.02
N LEU A 133 -14.75 10.38 4.34
CA LEU A 133 -15.60 11.41 4.94
C LEU A 133 -15.02 12.81 4.72
N PHE A 134 -13.70 12.98 4.88
CA PHE A 134 -13.02 14.25 4.63
C PHE A 134 -13.19 14.71 3.17
N VAL A 135 -12.98 13.82 2.20
CA VAL A 135 -13.19 14.09 0.77
C VAL A 135 -14.65 14.43 0.48
N LEU A 136 -15.60 13.74 1.10
CA LEU A 136 -17.03 14.02 0.94
C LEU A 136 -17.40 15.42 1.47
N ILE A 137 -16.82 15.82 2.62
CA ILE A 137 -17.01 17.15 3.19
C ILE A 137 -16.36 18.20 2.29
N ALA A 138 -15.12 18.00 1.84
CA ALA A 138 -14.44 18.90 0.90
C ALA A 138 -15.23 19.07 -0.40
N GLY A 139 -15.83 18.01 -0.91
CA GLY A 139 -16.72 18.05 -2.08
C GLY A 139 -18.01 18.85 -1.88
N ARG A 140 -18.46 19.06 -0.63
CA ARG A 140 -19.58 19.95 -0.31
C ARG A 140 -19.18 21.41 -0.18
N ILE A 141 -17.92 21.70 0.13
CA ILE A 141 -17.39 23.09 0.22
C ILE A 141 -17.30 23.67 -1.19
N GLY A 142 -16.72 22.92 -2.13
CA GLY A 142 -16.66 23.32 -3.52
C GLY A 142 -15.80 22.39 -4.38
N ARG A 143 -15.97 22.54 -5.71
CA ARG A 143 -15.20 21.74 -6.69
C ARG A 143 -13.71 22.08 -6.68
N LEU A 144 -13.38 23.32 -6.36
CA LEU A 144 -12.01 23.81 -6.30
C LEU A 144 -11.26 23.21 -5.10
N GLU A 145 -11.84 23.24 -3.90
CA GLU A 145 -11.21 22.63 -2.72
C GLU A 145 -11.07 21.12 -2.88
N LEU A 146 -12.08 20.45 -3.45
CA LEU A 146 -12.03 19.02 -3.73
C LEU A 146 -10.88 18.67 -4.67
N THR A 147 -10.73 19.42 -5.76
CA THR A 147 -9.69 19.19 -6.76
C THR A 147 -8.30 19.40 -6.17
N ALA A 148 -8.10 20.50 -5.45
CA ALA A 148 -6.85 20.82 -4.78
C ALA A 148 -6.47 19.76 -3.73
N THR A 149 -7.44 19.30 -2.94
CA THR A 149 -7.25 18.27 -1.91
C THR A 149 -6.86 16.93 -2.53
N ASN A 150 -7.55 16.50 -3.59
CA ASN A 150 -7.21 15.25 -4.29
C ASN A 150 -5.80 15.31 -4.89
N LEU A 151 -5.42 16.47 -5.44
CA LEU A 151 -4.11 16.68 -6.02
C LEU A 151 -3.00 16.55 -4.96
N ALA A 152 -3.14 17.27 -3.84
CA ALA A 152 -2.21 17.16 -2.72
C ALA A 152 -2.14 15.73 -2.16
N PHE A 153 -3.28 15.05 -2.02
CA PHE A 153 -3.34 13.70 -1.48
C PHE A 153 -2.66 12.67 -2.38
N ASN A 154 -2.87 12.74 -3.69
CA ASN A 154 -2.21 11.83 -4.63
C ASN A 154 -0.68 11.99 -4.61
N ILE A 155 -0.21 13.24 -4.58
CA ILE A 155 1.22 13.55 -4.46
C ILE A 155 1.79 12.99 -3.15
N ASN A 156 1.06 13.20 -2.05
CA ASN A 156 1.46 12.68 -0.74
C ASN A 156 1.51 11.14 -0.74
N ASN A 157 0.49 10.48 -1.27
CA ASN A 157 0.42 9.02 -1.30
C ASN A 157 1.60 8.40 -2.08
N LEU A 158 2.00 9.02 -3.19
CA LEU A 158 3.17 8.60 -3.96
C LEU A 158 4.48 8.67 -3.14
N ALA A 159 4.68 9.73 -2.35
CA ALA A 159 5.86 9.84 -1.49
C ALA A 159 5.78 8.93 -0.26
N PHE A 160 4.60 8.62 0.25
CA PHE A 160 4.44 7.72 1.37
C PHE A 160 4.69 6.26 1.01
N MET A 161 4.45 5.83 -0.23
CA MET A 161 4.61 4.41 -0.63
C MET A 161 5.99 3.81 -0.32
N PRO A 162 7.12 4.46 -0.64
CA PRO A 162 8.45 4.00 -0.24
C PRO A 162 8.61 3.89 1.28
N LEU A 163 8.03 4.82 2.04
CA LEU A 163 8.07 4.81 3.50
C LEU A 163 7.27 3.62 4.06
N ILE A 164 6.09 3.31 3.51
CA ILE A 164 5.32 2.10 3.88
C ILE A 164 6.18 0.85 3.65
N GLY A 165 6.81 0.75 2.48
CA GLY A 165 7.70 -0.36 2.14
C GLY A 165 8.89 -0.48 3.10
N GLY A 166 9.52 0.65 3.44
CA GLY A 166 10.59 0.75 4.43
C GLY A 166 10.14 0.28 5.82
N GLY A 167 8.93 0.66 6.25
CA GLY A 167 8.34 0.22 7.52
C GLY A 167 8.12 -1.30 7.56
N ILE A 168 7.59 -1.90 6.49
CA ILE A 168 7.39 -3.36 6.42
C ILE A 168 8.75 -4.10 6.49
N ALA A 169 9.76 -3.58 5.78
CA ALA A 169 11.11 -4.13 5.82
C ALA A 169 11.72 -4.01 7.22
N LEU A 170 11.58 -2.85 7.87
CA LEU A 170 12.08 -2.59 9.21
C LEU A 170 11.44 -3.52 10.24
N SER A 171 10.10 -3.63 10.21
CA SER A 171 9.33 -4.54 11.06
C SER A 171 9.79 -5.99 10.91
N THR A 172 10.02 -6.43 9.67
CA THR A 172 10.53 -7.77 9.38
C THR A 172 11.94 -7.99 9.92
N MET A 173 12.87 -7.05 9.68
CA MET A 173 14.26 -7.17 10.13
C MET A 173 14.35 -7.19 11.67
N VAL A 174 13.66 -6.26 12.34
CA VAL A 174 13.59 -6.20 13.81
C VAL A 174 13.02 -7.51 14.37
N GLY A 175 11.90 -7.99 13.82
CA GLY A 175 11.30 -9.25 14.27
C GLY A 175 12.21 -10.47 14.06
N GLN A 176 12.95 -10.52 12.95
CA GLN A 176 13.92 -11.60 12.70
C GLN A 176 15.12 -11.56 13.66
N ARG A 177 15.63 -10.36 14.00
CA ARG A 177 16.77 -10.19 14.92
C ARG A 177 16.39 -10.52 16.35
N LEU A 178 15.23 -10.03 16.82
CA LEU A 178 14.70 -10.39 18.13
C LEU A 178 14.40 -11.89 18.22
N GLY A 179 13.85 -12.49 17.16
CA GLY A 179 13.64 -13.95 17.09
C GLY A 179 14.93 -14.78 17.13
N ARG A 180 16.10 -14.17 16.90
CA ARG A 180 17.43 -14.79 17.01
C ARG A 180 18.13 -14.46 18.33
N ASN A 181 17.44 -13.83 19.28
CA ASN A 181 18.01 -13.33 20.54
C ASN A 181 19.18 -12.34 20.35
N ASP A 182 19.10 -11.50 19.31
CA ASP A 182 20.08 -10.46 19.00
C ASP A 182 19.41 -9.07 19.10
N PRO A 183 19.17 -8.57 20.33
CA PRO A 183 18.47 -7.29 20.56
C PRO A 183 19.30 -6.09 20.14
N ASP A 184 20.62 -6.14 20.29
CA ASP A 184 21.53 -5.05 19.92
C ASP A 184 21.46 -4.77 18.41
N ALA A 185 21.45 -5.82 17.58
CA ALA A 185 21.27 -5.63 16.15
C ALA A 185 19.85 -5.19 15.78
N ALA A 186 18.83 -5.56 16.57
CA ALA A 186 17.47 -5.09 16.36
C ALA A 186 17.35 -3.58 16.60
N GLU A 187 17.98 -3.08 17.67
CA GLU A 187 18.05 -1.64 17.99
C GLU A 187 18.83 -0.88 16.92
N TYR A 188 19.99 -1.40 16.49
CA TYR A 188 20.76 -0.80 15.40
C TYR A 188 19.95 -0.72 14.09
N CYS A 189 19.23 -1.78 13.74
CA CYS A 189 18.32 -1.79 12.59
C CYS A 189 17.21 -0.74 12.73
N ALA A 190 16.57 -0.66 13.90
CA ALA A 190 15.53 0.32 14.21
C ALA A 190 16.04 1.75 14.03
N GLY A 191 17.17 2.09 14.65
CA GLY A 191 17.78 3.42 14.54
C GLY A 191 18.13 3.78 13.10
N THR A 192 18.79 2.88 12.38
CA THR A 192 19.16 3.11 10.97
C THR A 192 17.93 3.30 10.08
N GLY A 193 16.87 2.51 10.31
CA GLY A 193 15.61 2.64 9.59
C GLY A 193 14.92 3.98 9.83
N VAL A 194 14.87 4.45 11.08
CA VAL A 194 14.33 5.76 11.43
C VAL A 194 15.15 6.89 10.81
N HIS A 195 16.49 6.82 10.86
CA HIS A 195 17.35 7.82 10.21
C HIS A 195 17.16 7.87 8.70
N LEU A 196 17.03 6.72 8.04
CA LEU A 196 16.77 6.66 6.60
C LEU A 196 15.40 7.24 6.23
N ALA A 197 14.37 6.92 7.02
CA ALA A 197 13.03 7.48 6.85
C ALA A 197 13.01 9.00 7.06
N LEU A 198 13.69 9.50 8.08
CA LEU A 198 13.85 10.93 8.35
C LEU A 198 14.59 11.63 7.22
N PHE A 199 15.67 11.05 6.71
CA PHE A 199 16.41 11.59 5.57
C PHE A 199 15.51 11.66 4.33
N TYR A 200 14.82 10.58 4.00
CA TYR A 200 13.92 10.51 2.85
C TYR A 200 12.79 11.54 2.95
N MET A 201 12.10 11.60 4.09
CA MET A 201 10.97 12.51 4.29
C MET A 201 11.41 13.95 4.46
N GLY A 202 12.62 14.20 4.99
CA GLY A 202 13.24 15.52 4.99
C GLY A 202 13.54 16.01 3.57
N VAL A 203 14.06 15.14 2.70
CA VAL A 203 14.25 15.47 1.27
C VAL A 203 12.92 15.73 0.58
N MET A 204 11.88 14.93 0.86
CA MET A 204 10.54 15.14 0.30
C MET A 204 9.89 16.43 0.81
N ALA A 205 10.00 16.73 2.11
CA ALA A 205 9.51 17.98 2.69
C ALA A 205 10.20 19.21 2.05
N LEU A 206 11.52 19.12 1.85
CA LEU A 206 12.27 20.16 1.14
C LEU A 206 11.81 20.29 -0.32
N ALA A 207 11.60 19.16 -1.01
CA ALA A 207 11.11 19.15 -2.38
C ALA A 207 9.69 19.75 -2.51
N TYR A 208 8.81 19.48 -1.55
CA TYR A 208 7.47 20.09 -1.48
C TYR A 208 7.52 21.59 -1.21
N SER A 209 8.51 22.06 -0.44
CA SER A 209 8.69 23.49 -0.15
C SER A 209 9.33 24.26 -1.33
N LEU A 210 10.37 23.69 -1.94
CA LEU A 210 11.17 24.36 -2.97
C LEU A 210 10.60 24.19 -4.38
N LEU A 211 10.00 23.05 -4.69
CA LEU A 211 9.55 22.68 -6.04
C LEU A 211 8.13 22.07 -6.03
N PRO A 212 7.13 22.72 -5.40
CA PRO A 212 5.75 22.19 -5.39
C PRO A 212 5.20 22.04 -6.80
N ASP A 213 5.56 22.95 -7.70
CA ASP A 213 5.12 22.96 -9.09
C ASP A 213 5.56 21.73 -9.88
N LEU A 214 6.72 21.15 -9.55
CA LEU A 214 7.22 19.94 -10.24
C LEU A 214 6.30 18.73 -10.03
N PHE A 215 5.72 18.60 -8.84
CA PHE A 215 4.79 17.52 -8.50
C PHE A 215 3.37 17.77 -9.06
N LEU A 216 3.03 19.03 -9.34
CA LEU A 216 1.73 19.44 -9.87
C LEU A 216 1.71 19.38 -11.42
N LEU A 217 2.87 19.46 -12.08
CA LEU A 217 3.02 19.40 -13.54
C LEU A 217 2.30 18.21 -14.22
N PRO A 218 2.41 16.96 -13.74
CA PRO A 218 1.77 15.81 -14.41
C PRO A 218 0.25 15.91 -14.44
N TYR A 219 -0.35 16.61 -13.47
CA TYR A 219 -1.79 16.77 -13.35
C TYR A 219 -2.34 17.97 -14.14
N GLY A 220 -1.45 18.86 -14.61
CA GLY A 220 -1.80 19.98 -15.50
C GLY A 220 -1.79 19.65 -16.99
N VAL A 221 -1.39 18.43 -17.37
CA VAL A 221 -1.38 17.97 -18.77
C VAL A 221 -2.82 17.66 -19.21
N GLY A 222 -3.54 18.68 -19.67
CA GLY A 222 -4.91 18.58 -20.19
C GLY A 222 -5.98 19.34 -19.40
N ALA A 223 -5.64 19.90 -18.24
CA ALA A 223 -6.50 20.79 -17.47
C ALA A 223 -5.97 22.23 -17.59
N HIS A 224 -6.51 23.00 -18.53
CA HIS A 224 -6.17 24.40 -18.72
C HIS A 224 -7.38 25.28 -18.41
N GLY A 225 -7.22 26.25 -17.52
CA GLY A 225 -8.26 27.22 -17.19
C GLY A 225 -8.06 27.86 -15.81
N PRO A 226 -8.71 29.01 -15.56
CA PRO A 226 -8.56 29.77 -14.31
C PRO A 226 -8.98 28.98 -13.06
N GLU A 227 -9.87 28.00 -13.19
CA GLU A 227 -10.25 27.10 -12.09
C GLU A 227 -9.13 26.13 -11.70
N PHE A 228 -8.33 25.66 -12.67
CA PHE A 228 -7.20 24.77 -12.40
C PHE A 228 -6.03 25.52 -11.77
N ASP A 229 -5.76 26.74 -12.22
CA ASP A 229 -4.71 27.59 -11.64
C ASP A 229 -5.02 27.92 -10.17
N ALA A 230 -6.29 28.24 -9.86
CA ALA A 230 -6.70 28.48 -8.47
C ALA A 230 -6.67 27.20 -7.60
N ALA A 231 -7.00 26.03 -8.17
CA ALA A 231 -6.84 24.75 -7.48
C ALA A 231 -5.36 24.39 -7.23
N ARG A 232 -4.47 24.73 -8.17
CA ARG A 232 -3.03 24.54 -8.06
C ARG A 232 -2.43 25.41 -6.94
N ASP A 233 -2.83 26.66 -6.84
CA ASP A 233 -2.39 27.56 -5.78
C ASP A 233 -2.80 27.07 -4.39
N LEU A 234 -4.05 26.58 -4.27
CA LEU A 234 -4.53 25.97 -3.04
C LEU A 234 -3.78 24.66 -2.72
N ALA A 235 -3.53 23.81 -3.72
CA ALA A 235 -2.75 22.58 -3.56
C ALA A 235 -1.31 22.86 -3.11
N ARG A 236 -0.69 23.94 -3.60
CA ARG A 236 0.65 24.38 -3.15
C ARG A 236 0.66 24.74 -1.67
N GLN A 237 -0.36 25.44 -1.18
CA GLN A 237 -0.49 25.74 0.25
C GLN A 237 -0.66 24.46 1.07
N LEU A 238 -1.51 23.53 0.61
CA LEU A 238 -1.69 22.23 1.26
C LEU A 238 -0.38 21.43 1.33
N LEU A 239 0.42 21.42 0.26
CA LEU A 239 1.71 20.73 0.25
C LEU A 239 2.72 21.30 1.25
N LEU A 240 2.66 22.60 1.57
CA LEU A 240 3.50 23.19 2.62
C LEU A 240 3.09 22.69 4.01
N TYR A 241 1.79 22.55 4.29
CA TYR A 241 1.33 21.91 5.51
C TYR A 241 1.77 20.44 5.57
N VAL A 242 1.68 19.73 4.45
CA VAL A 242 2.19 18.35 4.32
C VAL A 242 3.67 18.26 4.64
N ALA A 243 4.49 19.14 4.07
CA ALA A 243 5.93 19.18 4.34
C ALA A 243 6.27 19.32 5.83
N PHE A 244 5.43 20.04 6.59
CA PHE A 244 5.64 20.21 8.02
C PHE A 244 5.29 18.94 8.81
N TYR A 245 4.12 18.33 8.57
CA TYR A 245 3.69 17.18 9.36
C TYR A 245 4.30 15.84 8.91
N CYS A 246 4.71 15.72 7.64
CA CYS A 246 5.14 14.44 7.06
C CYS A 246 6.38 13.87 7.74
N VAL A 247 7.27 14.71 8.27
CA VAL A 247 8.46 14.28 9.02
C VAL A 247 8.07 13.62 10.34
N PHE A 248 7.10 14.21 11.07
CA PHE A 248 6.58 13.64 12.32
C PHE A 248 5.85 12.33 12.05
N ASP A 249 5.04 12.29 11.00
CA ASP A 249 4.30 11.10 10.59
C ASP A 249 5.25 9.95 10.20
N ALA A 250 6.37 10.27 9.55
CA ALA A 250 7.39 9.28 9.21
C ALA A 250 8.02 8.62 10.43
N VAL A 251 8.33 9.42 11.45
CA VAL A 251 8.88 8.94 12.72
C VAL A 251 7.86 8.03 13.41
N TYR A 252 6.62 8.51 13.53
CA TYR A 252 5.52 7.73 14.10
C TYR A 252 5.32 6.39 13.38
N MET A 253 5.35 6.41 12.04
CA MET A 253 5.20 5.21 11.22
C MET A 253 6.35 4.21 11.43
N MET A 254 7.60 4.68 11.47
CA MET A 254 8.76 3.81 11.70
C MET A 254 8.76 3.20 13.10
N PHE A 255 8.47 3.97 14.14
CA PHE A 255 8.36 3.43 15.51
C PHE A 255 7.24 2.39 15.62
N THR A 256 6.08 2.69 15.02
CA THR A 256 4.97 1.74 14.92
C THR A 256 5.39 0.45 14.23
N ALA A 257 6.19 0.53 13.16
CA ALA A 257 6.70 -0.64 12.45
C ALA A 257 7.70 -1.47 13.29
N VAL A 258 8.61 -0.81 14.01
CA VAL A 258 9.58 -1.44 14.93
C VAL A 258 8.85 -2.19 16.04
N LEU A 259 7.89 -1.54 16.71
CA LEU A 259 7.10 -2.14 17.78
C LEU A 259 6.25 -3.32 17.29
N LYS A 260 5.65 -3.20 16.08
CA LYS A 260 4.97 -4.33 15.42
C LYS A 260 5.93 -5.50 15.17
N GLY A 261 7.16 -5.22 14.75
CA GLY A 261 8.20 -6.23 14.55
C GLY A 261 8.66 -6.90 15.86
N ALA A 262 8.72 -6.14 16.95
CA ALA A 262 9.11 -6.63 18.27
C ALA A 262 8.05 -7.49 18.97
N GLY A 263 6.83 -7.54 18.44
CA GLY A 263 5.74 -8.35 19.00
C GLY A 263 4.95 -7.66 20.11
N ASP A 264 5.31 -6.42 20.51
CA ASP A 264 4.53 -5.60 21.43
C ASP A 264 3.49 -4.75 20.69
N THR A 265 2.53 -5.41 20.06
CA THR A 265 1.43 -4.71 19.39
C THR A 265 0.39 -4.16 20.35
N ARG A 266 0.44 -4.55 21.64
CA ARG A 266 -0.47 -4.00 22.66
C ARG A 266 -0.09 -2.56 22.96
N PHE A 267 1.20 -2.27 23.08
CA PHE A 267 1.69 -0.91 23.21
C PHE A 267 1.38 -0.05 21.97
N VAL A 268 1.58 -0.60 20.75
CA VAL A 268 1.22 0.09 19.50
C VAL A 268 -0.26 0.48 19.45
N MET A 269 -1.14 -0.44 19.84
CA MET A 269 -2.58 -0.19 19.84
C MET A 269 -2.98 0.92 20.83
N ILE A 270 -2.36 0.97 22.01
CA ILE A 270 -2.60 2.02 23.01
C ILE A 270 -2.04 3.36 22.52
N ALA A 271 -0.85 3.36 21.92
CA ALA A 271 -0.20 4.56 21.39
C ALA A 271 -0.91 5.14 20.15
N SER A 272 -1.57 4.32 19.32
CA SER A 272 -2.38 4.81 18.19
C SER A 272 -3.75 5.35 18.60
N LEU A 273 -4.22 5.05 19.81
CA LEU A 273 -5.51 5.51 20.35
C LEU A 273 -5.40 6.75 21.25
N LEU A 274 -4.18 7.11 21.68
CA LEU A 274 -3.84 8.30 22.47
C LEU A 274 -3.40 9.45 21.56
#